data_AF-A0A2M7ZCG1-F1
#
_entry.id   AF-A0A2M7ZCG1-F1
#
_cell.length_a   1.000
_cell.length_b   1.000
_cell.length_c   1.000
_cell.angle_alpha   90.00
_cell.angle_beta   90.00
_cell.angle_gamma   90.00
#
_symmetry.space_group_name_H-M   'P 1'
#
loop_
_entity.id
_entity.type
_entity.pdbx_description
1 polymer ?
#
loop_
_entity_poly.entity_id
_entity_poly.type
_entity_poly.pdbx_seq_one_letter_code
_entity_poly.pdbx_strand_id
1 'polypeptide(L)'
;MEEINSRSILLIAETKSKAWNFLNCFVLKPFGFGIFGFIMFLGVLILTKFLGCCVGTIEKFVIEIDDLLLSVLGFVLVFLIKFLENFRDKES
;
A
#
# COMPACT_ATOMS: atom_id res chain seq x y z
N MET A 1 33.54 21.74 28.87
CA MET A 1 32.09 21.42 29.03
C MET A 1 31.30 21.71 27.75
N GLU A 2 31.57 22.79 27.01
CA GLU A 2 30.90 23.10 25.72
C GLU A 2 31.10 22.04 24.62
N GLU A 3 32.30 21.47 24.50
CA GLU A 3 32.59 20.50 23.42
C GLU A 3 31.79 19.19 23.55
N ILE A 4 31.48 18.77 24.78
CA ILE A 4 30.68 17.57 25.05
C ILE A 4 29.22 17.80 24.65
N ASN A 5 28.70 19.01 24.91
CA ASN A 5 27.33 19.39 24.57
C ASN A 5 27.11 19.43 23.04
N SER A 6 28.07 19.97 22.29
CA SER A 6 28.01 20.02 20.82
C SER A 6 28.03 18.63 20.18
N ARG A 7 28.77 17.66 20.75
CA ARG A 7 28.78 16.27 20.26
C ARG A 7 27.46 15.55 20.51
N SER A 8 26.81 15.77 21.66
CA SER A 8 25.49 15.18 21.94
C SER A 8 24.40 15.68 20.99
N ILE A 9 24.41 16.96 20.60
CA ILE A 9 23.42 17.51 19.66
C ILE A 9 23.59 16.93 18.25
N LEU A 10 24.84 16.72 17.81
CA LEU A 10 25.16 16.08 16.53
C LEU A 10 24.65 14.63 16.45
N LEU A 11 24.83 13.84 17.52
CA LEU A 11 24.36 12.46 17.58
C LEU A 11 22.83 12.37 17.52
N ILE A 12 22.11 13.27 18.20
CA ILE A 12 20.64 13.31 18.17
C ILE A 12 20.12 13.66 16.77
N ALA A 13 20.78 14.61 16.08
CA ALA A 13 20.42 15.01 14.73
C ALA A 13 20.62 13.88 13.70
N GLU A 14 21.74 13.15 13.79
CA GLU A 14 22.03 12.03 12.88
C GLU A 14 21.04 10.87 13.08
N THR A 15 20.66 10.57 14.33
CA THR A 15 19.69 9.52 14.66
C THR A 15 18.29 9.85 14.15
N LYS A 16 17.85 11.12 14.27
CA LYS A 16 16.59 11.59 13.69
C LYS A 16 16.60 11.49 12.16
N SER A 17 17.71 11.86 11.51
CA SER A 17 17.84 11.82 10.04
C SER A 17 17.75 10.39 9.49
N LYS A 18 18.44 9.42 10.11
CA LYS A 18 18.35 8.00 9.75
C LYS A 18 16.95 7.43 9.95
N ALA A 19 16.28 7.74 11.07
CA ALA A 19 14.92 7.30 11.32
C ALA A 19 13.91 7.88 10.31
N TRP A 20 14.07 9.15 9.93
CA TRP A 20 13.22 9.80 8.93
C TRP A 20 13.41 9.19 7.54
N ASN A 21 14.66 8.93 7.14
CA ASN A 21 14.98 8.25 5.89
C ASN A 21 14.47 6.80 5.87
N PHE A 22 14.53 6.10 7.01
CA PHE A 22 14.01 4.75 7.13
C PHE A 22 12.48 4.71 7.01
N LEU A 23 11.76 5.60 7.69
CA LEU A 23 10.30 5.71 7.57
C LEU A 23 9.85 6.06 6.15
N ASN A 24 10.50 7.03 5.50
CA ASN A 24 10.15 7.41 4.14
C ASN A 24 10.43 6.29 3.12
N CYS A 25 11.59 5.63 3.23
CA CYS A 25 12.00 4.63 2.24
C CYS A 25 11.32 3.28 2.47
N PHE A 26 11.10 2.90 3.72
CA PHE A 26 10.64 1.55 4.08
C PHE A 26 9.13 1.48 4.35
N VAL A 27 8.48 2.57 4.77
CA VAL A 27 7.03 2.56 5.08
C VAL A 27 6.25 3.32 4.01
N LEU A 28 6.65 4.56 3.69
CA LEU A 28 5.88 5.37 2.74
C LEU A 28 5.88 4.81 1.31
N LYS A 29 7.04 4.33 0.84
CA LYS A 29 7.17 3.74 -0.50
C LYS A 29 6.22 2.54 -0.72
N PRO A 30 6.29 1.47 0.10
CA PRO A 30 5.39 0.33 -0.10
C PRO A 30 3.92 0.69 0.15
N PHE A 31 3.64 1.62 1.08
CA PHE A 31 2.27 2.09 1.29
C PHE A 31 1.71 2.83 0.06
N GLY A 32 2.53 3.65 -0.59
CA GLY A 32 2.17 4.33 -1.84
C GLY A 32 1.88 3.34 -2.98
N PHE A 33 2.71 2.30 -3.15
CA PHE A 33 2.44 1.24 -4.12
C PHE A 33 1.20 0.42 -3.76
N GLY A 34 0.94 0.22 -2.45
CA GLY A 34 -0.28 -0.43 -1.97
C GLY A 34 -1.54 0.35 -2.31
N ILE A 35 -1.55 1.65 -2.05
CA ILE A 35 -2.65 2.55 -2.44
C ILE A 35 -2.85 2.53 -3.96
N PHE A 36 -1.77 2.54 -4.74
CA PHE A 36 -1.87 2.47 -6.20
C PHE A 36 -2.52 1.16 -6.66
N GLY A 37 -2.11 0.01 -6.09
CA GLY A 37 -2.72 -1.29 -6.39
C GLY A 37 -4.21 -1.35 -6.02
N PHE A 38 -4.56 -0.80 -4.86
CA PHE A 38 -5.96 -0.69 -4.41
C PHE A 38 -6.81 0.14 -5.39
N ILE A 39 -6.33 1.33 -5.79
CA ILE A 39 -7.04 2.20 -6.73
C ILE A 39 -7.22 1.52 -8.09
N MET A 40 -6.19 0.84 -8.58
CA MET A 40 -6.28 0.07 -9.83
C MET A 40 -7.37 -1.00 -9.76
N PHE A 41 -7.40 -1.78 -8.67
CA PHE A 41 -8.38 -2.86 -8.52
C PHE A 41 -9.81 -2.32 -8.38
N LEU A 42 -9.99 -1.24 -7.61
CA LEU A 42 -11.27 -0.54 -7.52
C LEU A 42 -11.73 -0.01 -8.88
N GLY A 43 -10.79 0.53 -9.68
CA GLY A 43 -11.07 0.96 -11.04
C GLY A 43 -11.57 -0.17 -11.95
N VAL A 44 -10.99 -1.36 -11.84
CA VAL A 44 -11.46 -2.56 -12.56
C VAL A 44 -12.88 -2.92 -12.14
N LEU A 45 -13.19 -2.94 -10.83
CA LEU A 45 -14.56 -3.25 -10.36
C LEU A 45 -15.59 -2.23 -10.85
N ILE A 46 -15.25 -0.93 -10.78
CA ILE A 46 -16.09 0.15 -11.31
C ILE A 46 -16.33 -0.05 -12.81
N LEU A 47 -15.27 -0.36 -13.58
CA LEU A 47 -15.37 -0.59 -15.01
C LEU A 47 -16.22 -1.82 -15.34
N THR A 48 -16.03 -2.93 -14.63
CA THR A 48 -16.81 -4.15 -14.80
C THR A 48 -18.28 -3.92 -14.49
N LYS A 49 -18.60 -3.21 -13.40
CA LYS A 49 -19.98 -2.87 -13.03
C LYS A 49 -20.62 -1.92 -14.03
N PHE A 50 -19.85 -0.97 -14.56
CA PHE A 50 -20.28 -0.07 -15.62
C PHE A 50 -20.59 -0.83 -16.92
N LEU A 51 -19.71 -1.74 -17.34
CA LEU A 51 -19.94 -2.60 -18.50
C LEU A 51 -21.18 -3.49 -18.30
N GLY A 52 -21.38 -4.05 -17.11
CA GLY A 52 -22.60 -4.81 -16.78
C GLY A 52 -23.87 -3.98 -16.89
N CYS A 53 -23.82 -2.70 -16.48
CA CYS A 53 -24.93 -1.78 -16.67
C CYS A 53 -25.19 -1.50 -18.16
N CYS A 54 -24.15 -1.29 -18.97
CA CYS A 54 -24.29 -1.05 -20.41
C CYS A 54 -24.83 -2.27 -21.18
N VAL A 55 -24.48 -3.48 -20.76
CA VAL A 55 -25.00 -4.73 -21.35
C VAL A 55 -26.42 -5.05 -20.87
N GLY A 56 -26.92 -4.32 -19.87
CA GLY A 56 -28.27 -4.51 -19.31
C GLY A 56 -28.37 -5.69 -18.34
N THR A 57 -27.24 -6.25 -17.88
CA THR A 57 -27.23 -7.30 -16.85
C THR A 57 -27.36 -6.75 -15.44
N ILE A 58 -27.02 -5.47 -15.23
CA ILE A 58 -27.14 -4.78 -13.95
C ILE A 58 -28.09 -3.60 -14.12
N GLU A 59 -29.18 -3.57 -13.36
CA GLU A 59 -30.25 -2.57 -13.51
C GLU A 59 -29.85 -1.16 -13.04
N LYS A 60 -28.95 -1.07 -12.06
CA LYS A 60 -28.48 0.21 -11.50
C LYS A 60 -26.99 0.19 -11.23
N PHE A 61 -26.30 1.21 -11.73
CA PHE A 61 -24.92 1.49 -11.37
C PHE A 61 -24.87 2.22 -10.02
N VAL A 62 -24.75 1.46 -8.93
CA VAL A 62 -24.55 1.99 -7.58
C VAL A 62 -23.27 1.38 -7.02
N ILE A 63 -22.38 2.20 -6.49
CA ILE A 63 -21.19 1.73 -5.77
C ILE A 63 -21.62 1.43 -4.33
N GLU A 64 -21.51 0.16 -3.95
CA GLU A 64 -21.88 -0.34 -2.64
C GLU A 64 -20.62 -0.55 -1.79
N ILE A 65 -20.80 -0.60 -0.47
CA ILE A 65 -19.70 -0.88 0.47
C ILE A 65 -19.07 -2.25 0.17
N ASP A 66 -19.87 -3.19 -0.32
CA ASP A 66 -19.40 -4.52 -0.72
C ASP A 66 -18.40 -4.47 -1.88
N ASP A 67 -18.53 -3.53 -2.82
CA ASP A 67 -17.55 -3.33 -3.90
C ASP A 67 -16.20 -2.85 -3.34
N LEU A 68 -16.24 -2.02 -2.29
CA LEU A 68 -15.03 -1.56 -1.58
C LEU A 68 -14.38 -2.72 -0.80
N LEU A 69 -15.20 -3.52 -0.12
CA LEU A 69 -14.74 -4.71 0.61
C LEU A 69 -14.10 -5.72 -0.34
N LEU A 70 -14.69 -5.93 -1.51
CA LEU A 70 -14.17 -6.82 -2.55
C LEU A 70 -12.84 -6.31 -3.13
N SER A 71 -12.68 -4.99 -3.28
CA SER A 71 -11.42 -4.40 -3.74
C SER A 71 -10.29 -4.52 -2.71
N VAL A 72 -10.61 -4.34 -1.42
CA VAL A 72 -9.67 -4.61 -0.31
C VAL A 72 -9.30 -6.10 -0.29
N LEU A 73 -10.28 -6.99 -0.42
CA LEU A 73 -10.04 -8.44 -0.39
C LEU A 73 -9.13 -8.88 -1.55
N GLY A 74 -9.40 -8.40 -2.76
CA GLY A 74 -8.58 -8.69 -3.94
C GLY A 74 -7.15 -8.18 -3.79
N PHE A 75 -6.98 -6.94 -3.30
CA PHE A 75 -5.66 -6.37 -3.01
C PHE A 75 -4.89 -7.18 -1.96
N VAL A 76 -5.53 -7.48 -0.82
CA VAL A 76 -4.93 -8.23 0.29
C VAL A 76 -4.54 -9.64 -0.15
N LEU A 77 -5.37 -10.31 -0.95
CA LEU A 77 -5.07 -11.66 -1.44
C LEU A 77 -3.83 -11.69 -2.34
N VAL A 78 -3.74 -10.75 -3.30
CA VAL A 78 -2.56 -10.62 -4.17
C VAL A 78 -1.31 -10.27 -3.36
N PHE A 79 -1.44 -9.37 -2.37
CA PHE A 79 -0.36 -9.05 -1.46
C PHE A 79 0.11 -10.29 -0.68
N LEU A 80 -0.81 -11.10 -0.11
CA LEU A 80 -0.47 -12.32 0.60
C LEU A 80 0.23 -13.33 -0.32
N ILE A 81 -0.26 -13.53 -1.56
CA ILE A 81 0.37 -14.44 -2.53
C ILE A 81 1.81 -14.02 -2.80
N LYS A 82 2.02 -12.74 -3.14
CA LYS A 82 3.36 -12.20 -3.42
C LYS A 82 4.27 -12.24 -2.20
N PHE A 83 3.71 -11.98 -1.02
CA PHE A 83 4.43 -12.09 0.23
C PHE A 83 4.89 -13.54 0.43
N LEU A 84 4.00 -14.52 0.31
CA LEU A 84 4.29 -15.94 0.49
C LEU A 84 5.29 -16.47 -0.54
N GLU A 85 5.19 -16.04 -1.81
CA GLU A 85 6.20 -16.33 -2.85
C GLU A 85 7.60 -15.87 -2.41
N ASN A 86 7.69 -14.67 -1.83
CA ASN A 86 8.96 -14.11 -1.36
C ASN A 86 9.58 -14.88 -0.16
N PHE A 87 8.79 -15.67 0.57
CA PHE A 87 9.30 -16.59 1.60
C PHE A 87 9.72 -17.93 1.01
N ARG A 88 9.05 -18.37 -0.05
CA ARG A 88 9.30 -19.68 -0.68
C ARG A 88 10.62 -19.71 -1.44
N ASP A 89 11.02 -18.59 -2.04
CA ASP A 89 12.27 -18.46 -2.81
C ASP A 89 13.53 -18.33 -1.93
N LYS A 90 13.40 -18.41 -0.58
CA LYS A 90 14.55 -18.48 0.35
C LYS A 90 14.99 -19.90 0.70
N GLU A 91 14.29 -20.91 0.21
CA GLU A 91 14.73 -22.31 0.26
C GLU A 91 15.21 -22.75 -1.13
N SER A 92 16.40 -22.32 -1.55
CA SER A 92 17.36 -23.02 -2.46
C SER A 92 18.53 -22.11 -2.83
#